data_AF-A0A132SEE4-F1
#
_entry.id   AF-A0A132SEE4-F1
#
_cell.length_a   1.000
_cell.length_b   1.000
_cell.length_c   1.000
_cell.angle_alpha   90.00
_cell.angle_beta   90.00
_cell.angle_gamma   90.00
#
_symmetry.space_group_name_H-M   'P 1'
#
loop_
_entity.id
_entity.type
_entity.pdbx_description
1 polymer ?
#
loop_
_entity_poly.entity_id
_entity_poly.type
_entity_poly.pdbx_seq_one_letter_code
_entity_poly.pdbx_strand_id
1 'polypeptide(L)'
;MHPQSQRLTELFSARLSPSARDDVAAIVLGPRLCGVCVALGAPERDWWRIAQWATRLDDSRVCDEFGAYLDVLVAYRCARPGEDVISDLIAYDVDGDGDGLTADEIRGILVDFVRAGVQPV
;
A
#
# COMPACT_ATOMS: atom_id res chain seq x y z
N MET A 1 4.98 2.46 -23.49
CA MET A 1 4.49 2.43 -22.10
C MET A 1 3.13 3.11 -22.06
N HIS A 2 2.12 2.50 -21.44
CA HIS A 2 0.78 3.09 -21.34
C HIS A 2 0.77 4.28 -20.36
N PRO A 3 0.05 5.38 -20.65
CA PRO A 3 0.04 6.59 -19.83
C PRO A 3 -0.47 6.34 -18.39
N GLN A 4 -1.35 5.35 -18.21
CA GLN A 4 -1.89 4.93 -16.92
C GLN A 4 -0.79 4.37 -15.96
N SER A 5 0.11 3.54 -16.49
CA SER A 5 1.21 2.94 -15.72
C SER A 5 2.21 3.98 -15.18
N GLN A 6 2.41 5.08 -15.92
CA GLN A 6 3.28 6.17 -15.49
C GLN A 6 2.67 6.94 -14.31
N ARG A 7 1.38 7.26 -14.37
CA ARG A 7 0.67 7.94 -13.27
C ARG A 7 0.71 7.14 -11.96
N LEU A 8 0.52 5.81 -12.03
CA LEU A 8 0.63 4.95 -10.84
C LEU A 8 2.04 4.97 -10.24
N THR A 9 3.07 4.92 -11.09
CA THR A 9 4.48 5.01 -10.65
C THR A 9 4.77 6.34 -9.94
N GLU A 10 4.26 7.46 -10.48
CA GLU A 10 4.42 8.79 -9.89
C GLU A 10 3.73 8.90 -8.52
N LEU A 11 2.51 8.37 -8.40
CA LEU A 11 1.76 8.30 -7.14
C LEU A 11 2.55 7.51 -6.08
N PHE A 12 3.06 6.32 -6.42
CA PHE A 12 3.84 5.52 -5.47
C PHE A 12 5.15 6.19 -5.06
N SER A 13 5.85 6.83 -6.01
CA SER A 13 7.08 7.57 -5.71
C SER A 13 6.84 8.72 -4.73
N ALA A 14 5.75 9.47 -4.90
CA ALA A 14 5.37 10.54 -4.00
C ALA A 14 5.11 10.03 -2.57
N ARG A 15 4.47 8.85 -2.43
CA ARG A 15 4.10 8.28 -1.12
C ARG A 15 5.22 7.53 -0.41
N LEU A 16 6.17 6.96 -1.14
CA LEU A 16 7.33 6.26 -0.58
C LEU A 16 8.49 7.20 -0.21
N SER A 17 8.39 8.50 -0.51
CA SER A 17 9.38 9.48 -0.11
C SER A 17 9.49 9.55 1.42
N PRO A 18 10.68 9.37 2.01
CA PRO A 18 10.81 9.25 3.45
C PRO A 18 10.45 10.57 4.12
N SER A 19 9.33 10.60 4.85
CA SER A 19 9.10 11.64 5.84
C SER A 19 10.10 11.39 6.98
N ALA A 20 11.08 12.27 7.12
CA ALA A 20 12.05 12.25 8.21
C ALA A 20 11.31 12.36 9.56
N ARG A 21 10.96 11.23 10.16
CA ARG A 21 10.55 11.13 11.54
C ARG A 21 11.48 10.15 12.24
N ASP A 22 12.12 10.63 13.31
CA ASP A 22 12.73 9.80 14.35
C ASP A 22 11.60 9.02 15.05
N ASP A 23 11.10 7.99 14.38
CA ASP A 23 10.00 7.18 14.87
C ASP A 23 10.55 5.87 15.44
N VAL A 24 10.16 5.51 16.66
CA VAL A 24 10.56 4.24 17.30
C VAL A 24 10.18 3.06 16.40
N ALA A 25 9.08 3.18 15.66
CA ALA A 25 8.69 2.21 14.66
C ALA A 25 9.70 2.06 13.51
N ALA A 26 10.35 3.13 13.06
CA ALA A 26 11.39 3.06 12.04
C ALA A 26 12.66 2.36 12.58
N ILE A 27 12.95 2.46 13.88
CA ILE A 27 14.03 1.71 14.54
C ILE A 27 13.70 0.21 14.56
N VAL A 28 12.46 -0.16 14.89
CA VAL A 28 12.04 -1.56 15.08
C VAL A 28 11.78 -2.28 13.75
N LEU A 29 11.11 -1.61 12.81
CA LEU A 29 10.68 -2.19 11.52
C LEU A 29 11.67 -1.90 10.39
N GLY A 30 12.58 -0.95 10.59
CA GLY A 30 13.37 -0.35 9.53
C GLY A 30 12.58 0.74 8.78
N PRO A 31 13.29 1.74 8.19
CA PRO A 31 12.67 2.91 7.59
C PRO A 31 11.77 2.59 6.39
N ARG A 32 12.10 1.55 5.62
CA ARG A 32 11.32 1.15 4.42
C ARG A 32 9.95 0.61 4.80
N LEU A 33 9.92 -0.39 5.67
CA LEU A 33 8.68 -1.02 6.10
C LEU A 33 7.80 -0.05 6.89
N CYS A 34 8.41 0.81 7.71
CA CYS A 34 7.70 1.91 8.36
C CYS A 34 7.05 2.85 7.32
N GLY A 35 7.81 3.26 6.30
CA GLY A 35 7.30 4.06 5.19
C GLY A 35 6.14 3.39 4.44
N VAL A 36 6.23 2.09 4.16
CA VAL A 36 5.15 1.31 3.54
C VAL A 36 3.89 1.31 4.43
N CYS A 37 4.03 1.08 5.73
CA CYS A 37 2.88 1.05 6.64
C CYS A 37 2.19 2.42 6.75
N VAL A 38 2.98 3.50 6.77
CA VAL A 38 2.47 4.89 6.73
C VAL A 38 1.79 5.17 5.39
N ALA A 39 2.41 4.82 4.26
CA ALA A 39 1.86 5.04 2.93
C ALA A 39 0.56 4.28 2.70
N LEU A 40 0.41 3.08 3.27
CA LEU A 40 -0.84 2.31 3.29
C LEU A 40 -1.93 2.95 4.16
N GLY A 41 -1.57 3.89 5.05
CA GLY A 41 -2.47 4.38 6.08
C GLY A 41 -2.94 3.26 7.03
N ALA A 42 -2.10 2.26 7.25
CA ALA A 42 -2.41 1.13 8.13
C ALA A 42 -2.41 1.58 9.60
N PRO A 43 -3.32 1.08 10.46
CA PRO A 43 -3.27 1.34 11.90
C PRO A 43 -1.95 0.83 12.50
N GLU A 44 -1.31 1.61 13.37
CA GLU A 44 0.00 1.27 13.99
C GLU A 44 0.02 -0.12 14.65
N ARG A 45 -1.09 -0.52 15.29
CA ARG A 45 -1.23 -1.85 15.92
C ARG A 45 -1.06 -3.02 14.94
N ASP A 46 -1.28 -2.78 13.65
CA ASP A 46 -1.24 -3.81 12.60
C ASP A 46 0.12 -3.83 11.89
N TRP A 47 1.01 -2.85 12.14
CA TRP A 47 2.30 -2.74 11.46
C TRP A 47 3.20 -3.97 11.66
N TRP A 48 3.20 -4.55 12.87
CA TRP A 48 3.95 -5.78 13.13
C TRP A 48 3.40 -6.99 12.35
N ARG A 49 2.09 -7.05 12.13
CA ARG A 49 1.47 -8.12 11.34
C ARG A 49 1.78 -7.95 9.86
N ILE A 50 1.72 -6.70 9.36
CA ILE A 50 2.15 -6.34 7.99
C ILE A 50 3.62 -6.71 7.77
N ALA A 51 4.49 -6.41 8.73
CA ALA A 51 5.90 -6.79 8.69
C ALA A 51 6.09 -8.30 8.44
N GLN A 52 5.35 -9.12 9.20
CA GLN A 52 5.44 -10.57 9.09
C GLN A 52 4.95 -11.06 7.73
N TRP A 53 3.82 -10.56 7.25
CA TRP A 53 3.30 -10.93 5.93
C TRP A 53 4.25 -10.53 4.81
N ALA A 54 4.80 -9.32 4.87
CA ALA A 54 5.69 -8.78 3.84
C ALA A 54 6.94 -9.66 3.60
N THR A 55 7.47 -10.30 4.65
CA THR A 55 8.62 -11.23 4.52
C THR A 55 8.26 -12.58 3.89
N ARG A 56 6.97 -12.87 3.68
CA ARG A 56 6.46 -14.18 3.30
C ARG A 56 5.43 -14.11 2.17
N LEU A 57 5.39 -13.03 1.40
CA LEU A 57 4.40 -12.86 0.31
C LEU A 57 4.56 -13.86 -0.84
N ASP A 58 5.64 -14.64 -0.89
CA ASP A 58 5.80 -15.76 -1.82
C ASP A 58 4.98 -17.00 -1.41
N ASP A 59 4.56 -17.08 -0.14
CA ASP A 59 3.63 -18.10 0.36
C ASP A 59 2.20 -17.68 -0.01
N SER A 60 1.55 -18.44 -0.88
CA SER A 60 0.19 -18.14 -1.38
C SER A 60 -0.82 -17.94 -0.26
N ARG A 61 -0.74 -18.72 0.82
CA ARG A 61 -1.66 -18.60 1.96
C ARG A 61 -1.45 -17.30 2.72
N VAL A 62 -0.19 -16.86 2.86
CA VAL A 62 0.14 -15.56 3.47
C VAL A 62 -0.31 -14.42 2.56
N CYS A 63 -0.12 -14.57 1.25
CA CYS A 63 -0.59 -13.59 0.27
C CYS A 63 -2.12 -13.45 0.30
N ASP A 64 -2.87 -14.55 0.44
CA ASP A 64 -4.32 -14.53 0.56
C ASP A 64 -4.78 -13.87 1.87
N GLU A 65 -4.14 -14.19 3.00
CA GLU A 65 -4.44 -13.57 4.29
C GLU A 65 -4.16 -12.06 4.28
N PHE A 66 -3.03 -11.66 3.69
CA PHE A 66 -2.70 -10.26 3.52
C PHE A 66 -3.67 -9.55 2.57
N GLY A 67 -4.06 -10.21 1.47
CA GLY A 67 -5.08 -9.73 0.55
C GLY A 67 -6.41 -9.44 1.24
N ALA A 68 -6.89 -10.36 2.08
CA ALA A 68 -8.12 -10.17 2.85
C ALA A 68 -8.02 -8.99 3.85
N TYR A 69 -6.83 -8.77 4.44
CA TYR A 69 -6.59 -7.58 5.27
C TYR A 69 -6.67 -6.29 4.45
N LEU A 70 -6.08 -6.28 3.25
CA LEU A 70 -6.16 -5.13 2.34
C LEU A 70 -7.59 -4.85 1.89
N ASP A 71 -8.40 -5.88 1.62
CA ASP A 71 -9.82 -5.71 1.28
C ASP A 71 -10.59 -4.95 2.36
N VAL A 72 -10.33 -5.27 3.64
CA VAL A 72 -10.94 -4.57 4.78
C VAL A 72 -10.48 -3.11 4.84
N LEU A 73 -9.19 -2.84 4.61
CA LEU A 73 -8.69 -1.46 4.56
C LEU A 73 -9.30 -0.68 3.40
N VAL A 74 -9.35 -1.25 2.20
CA VAL A 74 -9.97 -0.64 1.01
C VAL A 74 -11.43 -0.30 1.31
N ALA A 75 -12.21 -1.27 1.80
CA ALA A 75 -13.61 -1.05 2.17
C ALA A 75 -13.78 0.06 3.22
N TYR A 76 -12.88 0.12 4.22
CA TYR A 76 -12.89 1.20 5.21
C TYR A 76 -12.61 2.56 4.56
N ARG A 77 -11.66 2.65 3.62
CA ARG A 77 -11.30 3.89 2.91
C ARG A 77 -12.33 4.34 1.89
N CYS A 78 -13.10 3.43 1.29
CA CYS A 78 -14.25 3.79 0.47
C CYS A 78 -15.28 4.61 1.26
N ALA A 79 -15.46 4.32 2.55
CA ALA A 79 -16.38 5.08 3.42
C ALA A 79 -15.71 6.31 4.07
N ARG A 80 -14.39 6.28 4.27
CA ARG A 80 -13.61 7.34 4.92
C ARG A 80 -12.25 7.52 4.23
N PRO A 81 -12.20 8.31 3.14
CA PRO A 81 -10.95 8.63 2.48
C PRO A 81 -9.95 9.28 3.46
N GLY A 82 -8.67 9.00 3.28
CA GLY A 82 -7.59 9.67 4.01
C GLY A 82 -6.40 9.98 3.12
N GLU A 83 -5.30 10.40 3.73
CA GLU A 83 -4.08 10.82 3.02
C GLU A 83 -3.11 9.64 2.83
N ASP A 84 -3.55 8.59 2.13
CA ASP A 84 -2.77 7.37 1.88
C ASP A 84 -2.96 6.84 0.46
N VAL A 85 -2.07 5.93 0.08
CA VAL A 85 -2.06 5.30 -1.24
C VAL A 85 -3.35 4.55 -1.55
N ILE A 86 -4.03 3.99 -0.54
CA ILE A 86 -5.29 3.27 -0.74
C ILE A 86 -6.38 4.26 -1.18
N SER A 87 -6.48 5.39 -0.49
CA SER A 87 -7.43 6.46 -0.82
C SER A 87 -7.14 7.08 -2.19
N ASP A 88 -5.87 7.27 -2.52
CA ASP A 88 -5.46 7.76 -3.85
C ASP A 88 -5.82 6.76 -4.97
N LEU A 89 -5.66 5.45 -4.72
CA LEU A 89 -6.05 4.39 -5.68
C LEU A 89 -7.56 4.27 -5.85
N ILE A 90 -8.34 4.46 -4.77
CA ILE A 90 -9.82 4.48 -4.85
C ILE A 90 -10.30 5.67 -5.67
N ALA A 91 -9.65 6.83 -5.56
CA ALA A 91 -9.97 8.02 -6.34
C ALA A 91 -9.40 7.96 -7.78
N TYR A 92 -8.54 6.98 -8.08
CA TYR A 92 -7.86 6.90 -9.37
C TYR A 92 -8.86 6.70 -10.51
N ASP A 93 -8.83 7.62 -11.47
CA ASP A 93 -9.69 7.67 -12.67
C ASP A 93 -11.19 7.80 -12.41
N VAL A 94 -11.62 8.02 -11.16
CA VAL A 94 -12.99 8.47 -10.85
C VAL A 94 -13.23 9.90 -11.37
N ASP A 95 -12.15 10.68 -11.54
CA ASP A 95 -12.16 12.06 -12.03
C ASP A 95 -11.82 12.19 -13.55
N GLY A 96 -11.79 11.08 -14.31
CA GLY A 96 -11.38 11.04 -15.74
C GLY A 96 -12.30 10.22 -16.66
N ASP A 97 -11.95 10.11 -17.95
CA ASP A 97 -12.69 9.35 -18.98
C ASP A 97 -12.47 7.81 -18.91
N GLY A 98 -11.87 7.30 -17.83
CA GLY A 98 -11.58 5.88 -17.63
C GLY A 98 -12.54 5.21 -16.64
N ASP A 99 -12.68 3.88 -16.75
CA ASP A 99 -13.30 3.09 -15.68
C ASP A 99 -12.34 3.09 -14.48
N GLY A 100 -12.86 3.49 -13.30
CA GLY A 100 -12.10 3.44 -12.05
C GLY A 100 -11.63 2.02 -11.71
N LEU A 101 -10.60 1.92 -10.86
CA LEU A 101 -10.03 0.63 -10.48
C LEU A 101 -11.03 -0.21 -9.67
N THR A 102 -11.14 -1.48 -10.02
CA THR A 102 -11.90 -2.46 -9.22
C THR A 102 -11.18 -2.78 -7.91
N ALA A 103 -11.91 -3.26 -6.91
CA ALA A 103 -11.33 -3.66 -5.63
C ALA A 103 -10.22 -4.74 -5.78
N ASP A 104 -10.40 -5.68 -6.71
CA ASP A 104 -9.41 -6.72 -7.00
C ASP A 104 -8.14 -6.15 -7.64
N GLU A 105 -8.27 -5.18 -8.54
CA GLU A 105 -7.11 -4.49 -9.13
C GLU A 105 -6.36 -3.67 -8.08
N ILE A 106 -7.08 -2.92 -7.24
CA ILE A 106 -6.49 -2.17 -6.13
C ILE A 106 -5.74 -3.12 -5.21
N ARG A 107 -6.34 -4.25 -4.81
CA ARG A 107 -5.68 -5.26 -3.96
C ARG A 107 -4.42 -5.81 -4.62
N GLY A 108 -4.45 -6.19 -5.89
CA GLY A 108 -3.29 -6.69 -6.61
C GLY A 108 -2.14 -5.67 -6.63
N ILE A 109 -2.47 -4.42 -6.95
CA ILE A 109 -1.53 -3.30 -6.94
C ILE A 109 -0.92 -3.08 -5.56
N LEU A 110 -1.72 -3.14 -4.48
CA LEU A 110 -1.24 -2.97 -3.11
C LEU A 110 -0.33 -4.11 -2.63
N VAL A 111 -0.60 -5.35 -3.05
CA VAL A 111 0.29 -6.49 -2.78
C VAL A 111 1.65 -6.28 -3.43
N ASP A 112 1.67 -5.87 -4.70
CA ASP A 112 2.91 -5.60 -5.43
C ASP A 112 3.66 -4.38 -4.87
N PHE A 113 2.93 -3.35 -4.45
CA PHE A 113 3.48 -2.19 -3.74
C PHE A 113 4.23 -2.60 -2.47
N VAL A 114 3.63 -3.47 -1.64
CA VAL A 114 4.30 -3.97 -0.43
C VAL A 114 5.50 -4.83 -0.76
N ARG A 115 5.41 -5.75 -1.74
CA ARG A 115 6.55 -6.56 -2.20
C ARG A 115 7.73 -5.68 -2.61
N ALA A 116 7.48 -4.68 -3.45
CA ALA A 116 8.51 -3.76 -3.93
C ALA A 116 9.11 -2.93 -2.79
N GLY A 117 8.28 -2.49 -1.83
CA GLY A 117 8.72 -1.68 -0.69
C GLY A 117 9.65 -2.40 0.29
N VAL A 118 9.63 -3.74 0.34
CA VAL A 118 10.44 -4.54 1.28
C VAL A 118 11.63 -5.27 0.67
N GLN A 119 11.81 -5.25 -0.66
CA GLN A 119 12.96 -5.88 -1.31
C GLN A 119 14.27 -5.11 -1.03
N PRO A 120 15.40 -5.81 -0.75
CA PRO A 120 16.73 -5.19 -0.70
C PRO A 120 17.20 -4.80 -2.12
N VAL A 121 17.87 -3.64 -2.23
CA VAL A 121 18.49 -3.15 -3.47
C VAL A 121 19.87 -3.76 -3.64
#